data_AF-H8GZ94-F1
#
_entry.id   AF-H8GZ94-F1
#
_cell.length_a   1.000
_cell.length_b   1.000
_cell.length_c   1.000
_cell.angle_alpha   90.00
_cell.angle_beta   90.00
_cell.angle_gamma   90.00
#
_symmetry.space_group_name_H-M   'P 1'
#
loop_
_entity.id
_entity.type
_entity.pdbx_description
1 polymer ?
#
loop_
_entity_poly.entity_id
_entity_poly.type
_entity_poly.pdbx_seq_one_letter_code
_entity_poly.pdbx_strand_id
1 'polypeptide(L)'
;MWWASSADPDHPLRDALPAAGFTLRGVALEEGGALTPDWQWADLERAQLESFLAQYPQGRGRLRAAAAAEAELGALLSRPLTPARVLSPEVLDGVRAYHEATRAALDEGPGTRWQARRLDELAARLAAVEGAALVPLDDLPGVLERLPEAVLPQLDTLVPGESSRLRALADRAWRLRDDDDLSALFTALTRETGDAVTPLAELRAAAGGLALAAGDLGEARTRLEAAAHALRGDEPRSLAGLVLARLGQVRDMQGERDLALRTYRAVLALAYAPEVALETARNGLETPFGFGG
;
A
#
# COMPACT_ATOMS: atom_id res chain seq x y z
N MET A 1 18.37 -8.55 -10.19
CA MET A 1 17.91 -8.38 -8.80
C MET A 1 16.86 -7.28 -8.84
N TRP A 2 15.62 -7.52 -8.40
CA TRP A 2 14.51 -6.58 -8.62
C TRP A 2 13.97 -6.15 -7.25
N TRP A 3 13.85 -4.85 -7.00
CA TRP A 3 13.57 -4.28 -5.67
C TRP A 3 12.35 -3.34 -5.72
N ALA A 4 11.93 -2.87 -4.55
CA ALA A 4 10.84 -1.93 -4.39
C ALA A 4 11.06 -1.12 -3.10
N SER A 5 11.00 0.21 -3.20
CA SER A 5 11.49 1.16 -2.19
C SER A 5 10.43 2.05 -1.53
N SER A 6 9.15 1.72 -1.63
CA SER A 6 8.12 2.48 -0.91
C SER A 6 8.43 2.49 0.59
N ALA A 7 8.32 3.63 1.27
CA ALA A 7 8.48 3.76 2.72
C ALA A 7 7.24 3.29 3.50
N ASP A 8 6.08 3.25 2.84
CA ASP A 8 4.82 2.80 3.43
C ASP A 8 4.91 1.31 3.82
N PRO A 9 4.84 0.99 5.13
CA PRO A 9 4.86 -0.37 5.60
C PRO A 9 3.64 -1.16 5.19
N ASP A 10 2.55 -0.57 4.70
CA ASP A 10 1.34 -1.29 4.29
C ASP A 10 1.18 -1.35 2.77
N HIS A 11 2.18 -0.87 2.01
CA HIS A 11 2.13 -0.86 0.56
C HIS A 11 1.94 -2.30 0.01
N PRO A 12 0.92 -2.57 -0.83
CA PRO A 12 0.55 -3.94 -1.22
C PRO A 12 1.66 -4.68 -1.99
N LEU A 13 2.50 -3.96 -2.73
CA LEU A 13 3.67 -4.56 -3.40
C LEU A 13 4.69 -5.16 -2.42
N ARG A 14 4.70 -4.76 -1.14
CA ARG A 14 5.55 -5.39 -0.12
C ARG A 14 5.12 -6.81 0.23
N ASP A 15 3.90 -7.20 -0.13
CA ASP A 15 3.39 -8.57 -0.02
C ASP A 15 3.50 -9.32 -1.34
N ALA A 16 3.09 -8.68 -2.44
CA ALA A 16 3.02 -9.30 -3.76
C ALA A 16 4.40 -9.64 -4.35
N LEU A 17 5.40 -8.79 -4.15
CA LEU A 17 6.73 -9.00 -4.72
C LEU A 17 7.47 -10.17 -4.07
N PRO A 18 7.57 -10.29 -2.72
CA PRO A 18 8.17 -11.46 -2.10
C PRO A 18 7.45 -12.76 -2.44
N ALA A 19 6.10 -12.75 -2.45
CA ALA A 19 5.31 -13.92 -2.87
C ALA A 19 5.67 -14.39 -4.29
N ALA A 20 5.96 -13.45 -5.19
CA ALA A 20 6.43 -13.72 -6.54
C ALA A 20 7.95 -14.04 -6.65
N GLY A 21 8.65 -14.18 -5.52
CA GLY A 21 10.07 -14.53 -5.43
C GLY A 21 11.03 -13.35 -5.56
N PHE A 22 10.54 -12.10 -5.46
CA PHE A 22 11.39 -10.92 -5.52
C PHE A 22 11.90 -10.51 -4.14
N THR A 23 13.22 -10.37 -4.01
CA THR A 23 13.83 -9.87 -2.79
C THR A 23 13.61 -8.36 -2.66
N LEU A 24 12.92 -7.95 -1.59
CA LEU A 24 12.78 -6.54 -1.25
C LEU A 24 14.02 -6.04 -0.50
N ARG A 25 14.46 -4.83 -0.85
CA ARG A 25 15.47 -4.07 -0.10
C ARG A 25 14.81 -2.80 0.44
N GLY A 26 14.55 -2.78 1.75
CA GLY A 26 13.81 -1.71 2.44
C GLY A 26 14.65 -0.86 3.40
N VAL A 27 13.96 0.04 4.12
CA VAL A 27 14.45 1.18 4.93
C VAL A 27 15.35 0.82 6.13
N ALA A 28 15.57 -0.45 6.41
CA ALA A 28 16.59 -0.88 7.37
C ALA A 28 17.00 -2.31 7.03
N LEU A 29 18.13 -2.47 6.35
CA LEU A 29 18.88 -3.70 6.44
C LEU A 29 19.86 -3.54 7.59
N GLU A 30 19.71 -4.39 8.61
CA GLU A 30 20.80 -4.74 9.50
C GLU A 30 22.03 -5.03 8.60
N GLU A 31 23.07 -4.22 8.78
CA GLU A 31 24.36 -4.24 8.06
C GLU A 31 24.47 -3.55 6.68
N GLY A 32 23.49 -2.77 6.20
CA GLY A 32 23.60 -2.15 4.85
C GLY A 32 22.99 -0.76 4.60
N GLY A 33 22.30 -0.17 5.58
CA GLY A 33 21.69 1.15 5.43
C GLY A 33 20.42 1.17 4.55
N ALA A 34 19.52 2.12 4.83
CA ALA A 34 18.29 2.32 4.07
C ALA A 34 18.58 2.79 2.63
N LEU A 35 17.90 2.25 1.60
CA LEU A 35 17.96 2.84 0.25
C LEU A 35 17.20 4.17 0.17
N THR A 36 16.11 4.30 0.94
CA THR A 36 15.37 5.55 1.12
C THR A 36 15.89 6.29 2.35
N PRO A 37 16.40 7.52 2.21
CA PRO A 37 16.73 8.35 3.36
C PRO A 37 15.46 8.70 4.15
N ASP A 38 15.63 8.94 5.46
CA ASP A 38 14.57 9.54 6.25
C ASP A 38 14.45 11.03 5.91
N TRP A 39 13.31 11.38 5.30
CA TRP A 39 12.97 12.75 4.91
C TRP A 39 11.86 13.37 5.76
N GLN A 40 11.51 12.79 6.92
CA GLN A 40 10.50 13.36 7.83
C GLN A 40 10.80 14.81 8.22
N TRP A 41 12.08 15.19 8.27
CA TRP A 41 12.52 16.56 8.50
C TRP A 41 12.00 17.54 7.43
N ALA A 42 11.87 17.12 6.17
CA ALA A 42 11.38 17.97 5.09
C ALA A 42 9.88 18.29 5.24
N ASP A 43 9.09 17.33 5.73
CA ASP A 43 7.68 17.54 6.06
C ASP A 43 7.51 18.46 7.27
N LEU A 44 8.35 18.30 8.29
CA LEU A 44 8.35 19.19 9.47
C LEU A 44 8.66 20.64 9.10
N GLU A 45 9.69 20.86 8.28
CA GLU A 45 10.05 22.21 7.82
C GLU A 45 8.98 22.81 6.90
N ARG A 46 8.35 21.97 6.05
CA ARG A 46 7.20 22.38 5.23
C ARG A 46 6.04 22.87 6.10
N ALA A 47 5.65 22.12 7.13
CA ALA A 47 4.58 22.50 8.05
C ALA A 47 4.89 23.81 8.80
N GLN A 48 6.14 24.02 9.20
CA GLN A 48 6.58 25.26 9.83
C GLN A 48 6.47 26.47 8.87
N LEU A 49 6.90 26.31 7.61
CA LEU A 49 6.77 27.35 6.59
C LEU A 49 5.30 27.70 6.35
N GLU A 50 4.42 26.71 6.23
CA GLU A 50 2.98 26.94 6.02
C GLU A 50 2.36 27.73 7.18
N SER A 51 2.69 27.36 8.42
CA SER A 51 2.26 28.09 9.62
C SER A 51 2.74 29.54 9.63
N PHE A 52 3.98 29.80 9.19
CA PHE A 52 4.52 31.16 9.05
C PHE A 52 3.81 31.94 7.95
N LEU A 53 3.67 31.39 6.74
CA LEU A 53 3.05 32.05 5.60
C LEU A 53 1.57 32.37 5.84
N ALA A 54 0.86 31.53 6.59
CA ALA A 54 -0.55 31.73 6.94
C ALA A 54 -0.79 33.02 7.74
N GLN A 55 0.22 33.52 8.47
CA GLN A 55 0.12 34.73 9.31
C GLN A 55 0.09 36.02 8.48
N TYR A 56 0.52 35.99 7.21
CA TYR A 56 0.67 37.18 6.38
C TYR A 56 -0.26 37.15 5.14
N PRO A 57 -0.87 38.28 4.71
CA PRO A 57 -1.71 38.31 3.51
C PRO A 57 -1.00 37.85 2.23
N GLN A 58 0.26 38.24 2.05
CA GLN A 58 1.08 37.83 0.90
C GLN A 58 1.41 36.33 0.95
N GLY A 59 1.76 35.80 2.14
CA GLY A 59 2.00 34.38 2.35
C GLY A 59 0.78 33.52 2.06
N ARG A 60 -0.41 33.94 2.50
CA ARG A 60 -1.69 33.30 2.12
C ARG A 60 -1.97 33.34 0.62
N GLY A 61 -1.45 34.33 -0.10
CA GLY A 61 -1.48 34.36 -1.57
C GLY A 61 -0.62 33.25 -2.19
N ARG A 62 0.63 33.11 -1.71
CA ARG A 62 1.57 32.07 -2.13
C ARG A 62 1.02 30.66 -1.86
N LEU A 63 0.46 30.44 -0.67
CA LEU A 63 -0.16 29.16 -0.29
C LEU A 63 -1.35 28.81 -1.20
N ARG A 64 -2.19 29.79 -1.56
CA ARG A 64 -3.31 29.56 -2.50
C ARG A 64 -2.83 29.19 -3.91
N ALA A 65 -1.75 29.81 -4.37
CA ALA A 65 -1.16 29.47 -5.67
C ALA A 65 -0.62 28.03 -5.69
N ALA A 66 0.08 27.61 -4.63
CA ALA A 66 0.55 26.23 -4.50
C ALA A 66 -0.62 25.23 -4.40
N ALA A 67 -1.65 25.54 -3.63
CA ALA A 67 -2.85 24.70 -3.52
C ALA A 67 -3.60 24.57 -4.84
N ALA A 68 -3.58 25.60 -5.70
CA ALA A 68 -4.17 25.51 -7.04
C ALA A 68 -3.41 24.50 -7.92
N ALA A 69 -2.07 24.52 -7.89
CA ALA A 69 -1.24 23.55 -8.61
C ALA A 69 -1.49 22.11 -8.11
N GLU A 70 -1.62 21.92 -6.80
CA GLU A 70 -1.97 20.63 -6.19
C GLU A 70 -3.37 20.16 -6.63
N ALA A 71 -4.36 21.05 -6.68
CA ALA A 71 -5.70 20.73 -7.14
C ALA A 71 -5.73 20.33 -8.64
N GLU A 72 -4.92 20.98 -9.48
CA GLU A 72 -4.78 20.63 -10.90
C GLU A 72 -4.18 19.23 -11.08
N LEU A 73 -3.08 18.93 -10.37
CA LEU A 73 -2.50 17.59 -10.37
C LEU A 73 -3.49 16.55 -9.82
N GLY A 74 -4.19 16.88 -8.73
CA GLY A 74 -5.22 16.02 -8.14
C GLY A 74 -6.35 15.72 -9.13
N ALA A 75 -6.82 16.70 -9.89
CA ALA A 75 -7.83 16.51 -10.94
C ALA A 75 -7.33 15.59 -12.06
N LEU A 76 -6.06 15.72 -12.45
CA LEU A 76 -5.42 14.86 -13.45
C LEU A 76 -5.35 13.40 -12.99
N LEU A 77 -4.94 13.18 -11.74
CA LEU A 77 -4.79 11.85 -11.13
C LEU A 77 -6.13 11.20 -10.73
N SER A 78 -7.19 11.98 -10.53
CA SER A 78 -8.53 11.47 -10.21
C SER A 78 -9.25 10.83 -11.40
N ARG A 79 -8.79 11.10 -12.62
CA ARG A 79 -9.27 10.42 -13.83
C ARG A 79 -8.73 8.98 -13.89
N PRO A 80 -9.43 8.01 -14.51
CA PRO A 80 -8.97 6.62 -14.60
C PRO A 80 -7.51 6.49 -15.09
N LEU A 81 -6.64 5.91 -14.26
CA LEU A 81 -5.22 5.68 -14.56
C LEU A 81 -5.05 4.29 -15.17
N THR A 82 -5.02 4.22 -16.49
CA THR A 82 -4.68 2.98 -17.22
C THR A 82 -3.16 2.84 -17.33
N PRO A 83 -2.62 1.62 -17.58
CA PRO A 83 -1.19 1.41 -17.82
C PRO A 83 -0.62 2.33 -18.92
N ALA A 84 -1.38 2.56 -20.00
CA ALA A 84 -0.99 3.47 -21.07
C ALA A 84 -1.02 4.96 -20.67
N ARG A 85 -1.82 5.32 -19.67
CA ARG A 85 -2.00 6.71 -19.23
C ARG A 85 -1.06 7.12 -18.10
N VAL A 86 -0.76 6.22 -17.16
CA VAL A 86 -0.01 6.57 -15.94
C VAL A 86 1.42 7.07 -16.24
N LEU A 87 2.02 6.62 -17.34
CA LEU A 87 3.32 7.08 -17.84
C LEU A 87 3.22 7.92 -19.13
N SER A 88 2.03 8.44 -19.45
CA SER A 88 1.85 9.24 -20.66
C SER A 88 2.51 10.62 -20.53
N PRO A 89 2.86 11.27 -21.65
CA PRO A 89 3.35 12.65 -21.63
C PRO A 89 2.40 13.61 -20.90
N GLU A 90 1.08 13.45 -21.05
CA GLU A 90 0.07 14.27 -20.33
C GLU A 90 0.29 14.22 -18.81
N VAL A 91 0.47 13.01 -18.25
CA VAL A 91 0.65 12.84 -16.80
C VAL A 91 2.02 13.35 -16.36
N LEU A 92 3.08 12.99 -17.07
CA LEU A 92 4.46 13.40 -16.71
C LEU A 92 4.65 14.92 -16.82
N ASP A 93 4.08 15.56 -17.84
CA ASP A 93 4.12 17.01 -18.00
C ASP A 93 3.26 17.72 -16.95
N GLY A 94 2.10 17.14 -16.58
CA GLY A 94 1.29 17.63 -15.47
C GLY A 94 2.03 17.60 -14.13
N VAL A 95 2.79 16.55 -13.86
CA VAL A 95 3.66 16.46 -12.68
C VAL A 95 4.78 17.51 -12.73
N ARG A 96 5.42 17.71 -13.89
CA ARG A 96 6.45 18.76 -14.06
C ARG A 96 5.88 20.15 -13.79
N ALA A 97 4.71 20.46 -14.36
CA ALA A 97 4.02 21.73 -14.18
C ALA A 97 3.64 21.97 -12.71
N TYR A 98 3.19 20.94 -12.00
CA TYR A 98 2.91 21.02 -10.57
C TYR A 98 4.14 21.44 -9.75
N HIS A 99 5.30 20.80 -9.99
CA HIS A 99 6.53 21.13 -9.26
C HIS A 99 7.07 22.52 -9.62
N GLU A 100 7.00 22.91 -10.90
CA GLU A 100 7.39 24.24 -11.35
C GLU A 100 6.52 25.33 -10.71
N ALA A 101 5.20 25.16 -10.73
CA ALA A 101 4.25 26.10 -10.12
C ALA A 101 4.43 26.18 -8.60
N THR A 102 4.66 25.04 -7.93
CA THR A 102 4.92 25.00 -6.48
C THR A 102 6.22 25.72 -6.15
N ARG A 103 7.30 25.48 -6.91
CA ARG A 103 8.58 26.17 -6.74
C ARG A 103 8.45 27.67 -7.00
N ALA A 104 7.74 28.09 -8.04
CA ALA A 104 7.49 29.51 -8.32
C ALA A 104 6.68 30.18 -7.20
N ALA A 105 5.73 29.45 -6.61
CA ALA A 105 4.89 29.96 -5.53
C ALA A 105 5.64 30.03 -4.19
N LEU A 106 6.53 29.09 -3.88
CA LEU A 106 7.04 28.87 -2.51
C LEU A 106 8.56 28.83 -2.37
N ASP A 107 9.29 28.99 -3.48
CA ASP A 107 10.72 28.81 -3.62
C ASP A 107 11.20 27.36 -3.35
N GLU A 108 12.38 27.01 -3.88
CA GLU A 108 13.02 25.73 -3.56
C GLU A 108 13.49 25.74 -2.09
N GLY A 109 13.26 24.64 -1.36
CA GLY A 109 13.56 24.53 0.07
C GLY A 109 12.36 23.95 0.84
N PRO A 110 11.99 24.49 2.01
CA PRO A 110 10.83 24.01 2.75
C PRO A 110 9.52 24.07 1.94
N GLY A 111 9.43 25.01 1.01
CA GLY A 111 8.32 25.18 0.07
C GLY A 111 8.01 23.93 -0.75
N THR A 112 9.06 23.30 -1.28
CA THR A 112 9.00 22.13 -2.16
C THR A 112 9.33 20.82 -1.43
N ARG A 113 9.36 20.82 -0.09
CA ARG A 113 9.91 19.71 0.72
C ARG A 113 11.32 19.31 0.29
N TRP A 114 12.14 20.32 -0.04
CA TRP A 114 13.52 20.16 -0.48
C TRP A 114 13.67 19.17 -1.64
N GLN A 115 12.75 19.23 -2.60
CA GLN A 115 12.65 18.26 -3.68
C GLN A 115 14.00 18.03 -4.37
N ALA A 116 14.71 19.10 -4.79
CA ALA A 116 15.97 18.94 -5.50
C ALA A 116 17.00 18.14 -4.67
N ARG A 117 17.16 18.49 -3.39
CA ARG A 117 18.05 17.80 -2.46
C ARG A 117 17.65 16.34 -2.23
N ARG A 118 16.35 16.07 -2.02
CA ARG A 118 15.84 14.70 -1.84
C ARG A 118 16.11 13.84 -3.08
N LEU A 119 15.85 14.39 -4.26
CA LEU A 119 16.05 13.69 -5.53
C LEU A 119 17.54 13.44 -5.83
N ASP A 120 18.43 14.39 -5.53
CA ASP A 120 19.88 14.21 -5.67
C ASP A 120 20.38 13.08 -4.77
N GLU A 121 19.93 13.06 -3.51
CA GLU A 121 20.30 12.01 -2.56
C GLU A 121 19.77 10.63 -2.97
N LEU A 122 18.51 10.57 -3.42
CA LEU A 122 17.91 9.33 -3.93
C LEU A 122 18.69 8.83 -5.14
N ALA A 123 18.91 9.68 -6.14
CA ALA A 123 19.63 9.30 -7.36
C ALA A 123 21.03 8.78 -7.07
N ALA A 124 21.77 9.40 -6.14
CA ALA A 124 23.09 8.92 -5.73
C ALA A 124 23.06 7.50 -5.15
N ARG A 125 22.03 7.17 -4.37
CA ARG A 125 21.84 5.81 -3.83
C ARG A 125 21.41 4.82 -4.91
N LEU A 126 20.54 5.24 -5.83
CA LEU A 126 20.05 4.39 -6.91
C LEU A 126 21.11 4.09 -7.96
N ALA A 127 22.00 5.04 -8.25
CA ALA A 127 23.11 4.84 -9.19
C ALA A 127 24.10 3.76 -8.74
N ALA A 128 24.13 3.43 -7.45
CA ALA A 128 25.00 2.39 -6.90
C ALA A 128 24.41 0.97 -6.97
N VAL A 129 23.18 0.81 -7.47
CA VAL A 129 22.45 -0.46 -7.46
C VAL A 129 21.76 -0.75 -8.79
N GLU A 130 21.66 -2.03 -9.14
CA GLU A 130 20.88 -2.49 -10.29
C GLU A 130 19.53 -3.07 -9.86
N GLY A 131 18.45 -2.72 -10.57
CA GLY A 131 17.13 -3.34 -10.43
C GLY A 131 15.96 -2.40 -10.70
N ALA A 132 14.79 -2.72 -10.15
CA ALA A 132 13.58 -1.89 -10.25
C ALA A 132 13.43 -0.99 -9.02
N ALA A 133 13.15 0.30 -9.23
CA ALA A 133 12.85 1.25 -8.15
C ALA A 133 11.35 1.52 -8.09
N LEU A 134 10.78 1.58 -6.89
CA LEU A 134 9.46 2.19 -6.71
C LEU A 134 9.65 3.62 -6.20
N VAL A 135 9.28 4.58 -7.03
CA VAL A 135 9.36 6.00 -6.69
C VAL A 135 7.96 6.61 -6.68
N PRO A 136 7.70 7.60 -5.82
CA PRO A 136 6.47 8.39 -5.89
C PRO A 136 6.28 8.94 -7.31
N LEU A 137 5.05 8.87 -7.83
CA LEU A 137 4.73 9.27 -9.20
C LEU A 137 5.07 10.75 -9.45
N ASP A 138 4.90 11.59 -8.45
CA ASP A 138 5.22 13.02 -8.51
C ASP A 138 6.73 13.28 -8.54
N ASP A 139 7.55 12.45 -7.90
CA ASP A 139 9.01 12.59 -7.95
C ASP A 139 9.61 12.00 -9.25
N LEU A 140 8.87 11.14 -9.96
CA LEU A 140 9.37 10.38 -11.11
C LEU A 140 10.04 11.23 -12.21
N PRO A 141 9.48 12.34 -12.71
CA PRO A 141 10.15 13.13 -13.76
C PRO A 141 11.52 13.67 -13.32
N GLY A 142 11.63 14.11 -12.06
CA GLY A 142 12.88 14.64 -11.51
C GLY A 142 13.91 13.55 -11.19
N VAL A 143 13.47 12.33 -10.89
CA VAL A 143 14.35 11.15 -10.76
C VAL A 143 14.94 10.77 -12.12
N LEU A 144 14.13 10.71 -13.18
CA LEU A 144 14.59 10.34 -14.53
C LEU A 144 15.62 11.32 -15.10
N GLU A 145 15.53 12.60 -14.75
CA GLU A 145 16.54 13.61 -15.11
C GLU A 145 17.92 13.31 -14.50
N ARG A 146 17.95 12.75 -13.28
CA ARG A 146 19.18 12.43 -12.54
C ARG A 146 19.73 11.04 -12.85
N LEU A 147 18.87 10.16 -13.33
CA LEU A 147 19.18 8.78 -13.71
C LEU A 147 18.85 8.58 -15.20
N PRO A 148 19.64 9.15 -16.13
CA PRO A 148 19.34 9.08 -17.56
C PRO A 148 19.41 7.66 -18.12
N GLU A 149 20.05 6.73 -17.43
CA GLU A 149 20.12 5.31 -17.78
C GLU A 149 18.92 4.50 -17.26
N ALA A 150 18.10 5.09 -16.37
CA ALA A 150 16.90 4.44 -15.88
C ALA A 150 15.83 4.36 -16.97
N VAL A 151 15.21 3.19 -17.09
CA VAL A 151 14.18 2.93 -18.09
C VAL A 151 12.84 2.71 -17.39
N LEU A 152 11.81 3.37 -17.89
CA LEU A 152 10.44 3.13 -17.46
C LEU A 152 9.94 1.75 -17.96
N PRO A 153 9.12 1.04 -17.17
CA PRO A 153 8.52 -0.20 -17.64
C PRO A 153 7.61 0.04 -18.85
N GLN A 154 7.66 -0.87 -19.83
CA GLN A 154 6.78 -0.84 -21.01
C GLN A 154 5.39 -1.35 -20.63
N LEU A 155 4.54 -0.44 -20.15
CA LEU A 155 3.20 -0.76 -19.66
C LEU A 155 2.13 -0.86 -20.77
N ASP A 156 2.41 -0.30 -21.94
CA ASP A 156 1.52 -0.29 -23.12
C ASP A 156 1.37 -1.66 -23.77
N THR A 157 2.35 -2.55 -23.59
CA THR A 157 2.32 -3.93 -24.07
C THR A 157 1.69 -4.91 -23.08
N LEU A 158 1.31 -4.45 -21.88
CA LEU A 158 0.73 -5.31 -20.85
C LEU A 158 -0.67 -5.78 -21.27
N VAL A 159 -0.80 -7.07 -21.58
CA VAL A 159 -2.09 -7.72 -21.80
C VAL A 159 -2.48 -8.46 -20.51
N PRO A 160 -3.62 -8.09 -19.86
CA PRO A 160 -4.09 -8.79 -18.68
C PRO A 160 -4.28 -10.29 -18.98
N GLY A 161 -3.67 -11.12 -18.16
CA GLY A 161 -3.75 -12.58 -18.27
C GLY A 161 -4.48 -13.21 -17.09
N GLU A 162 -4.30 -14.52 -16.95
CA GLU A 162 -4.94 -15.30 -15.89
C GLU A 162 -4.50 -14.86 -14.48
N SER A 163 -3.21 -14.59 -14.29
CA SER A 163 -2.71 -14.04 -13.01
C SER A 163 -3.31 -12.66 -12.70
N SER A 164 -3.53 -11.82 -13.72
CA SER A 164 -4.21 -10.52 -13.53
C SER A 164 -5.67 -10.71 -13.15
N ARG A 165 -6.38 -11.66 -13.77
CA ARG A 165 -7.77 -12.01 -13.43
C ARG A 165 -7.86 -12.50 -11.98
N LEU A 166 -6.98 -13.42 -11.59
CA LEU A 166 -6.97 -13.99 -10.24
C LEU A 166 -6.67 -12.93 -9.18
N ARG A 167 -5.66 -12.09 -9.44
CA ARG A 167 -5.31 -10.98 -8.55
C ARG A 167 -6.49 -10.01 -8.38
N ALA A 168 -7.14 -9.64 -9.48
CA ALA A 168 -8.31 -8.76 -9.45
C ALA A 168 -9.49 -9.36 -8.67
N LEU A 169 -9.71 -10.68 -8.78
CA LEU A 169 -10.73 -11.39 -8.00
C LEU A 169 -10.45 -11.33 -6.49
N ALA A 170 -9.22 -11.62 -6.09
CA ALA A 170 -8.82 -11.57 -4.69
C ALA A 170 -8.87 -10.13 -4.12
N ASP A 171 -8.40 -9.13 -4.88
CA ASP A 171 -8.48 -7.72 -4.48
C ASP A 171 -9.94 -7.26 -4.32
N ARG A 172 -10.83 -7.70 -5.22
CA ARG A 172 -12.26 -7.39 -5.11
C ARG A 172 -12.85 -7.96 -3.83
N ALA A 173 -12.51 -9.20 -3.47
CA ALA A 173 -12.98 -9.86 -2.27
C ALA A 173 -12.45 -9.22 -0.98
N TRP A 174 -11.19 -8.77 -0.97
CA TRP A 174 -10.63 -8.02 0.18
C TRP A 174 -11.29 -6.66 0.36
N ARG A 175 -11.65 -5.98 -0.73
CA ARG A 175 -12.23 -4.64 -0.67
C ARG A 175 -13.66 -4.61 -0.15
N LEU A 176 -14.43 -5.67 -0.40
CA LEU A 176 -15.82 -5.89 0.00
C LEU A 176 -16.71 -4.62 0.05
N ARG A 177 -17.68 -4.51 -0.85
CA ARG A 177 -18.65 -3.42 -0.85
C ARG A 177 -20.05 -3.92 -0.53
N ASP A 178 -20.89 -3.03 -0.03
CA ASP A 178 -22.28 -3.35 0.34
C ASP A 178 -23.11 -3.87 -0.85
N ASP A 179 -22.74 -3.52 -2.08
CA ASP A 179 -23.40 -3.92 -3.32
C ASP A 179 -22.86 -5.23 -3.92
N ASP A 180 -21.93 -5.91 -3.24
CA ASP A 180 -21.35 -7.17 -3.74
C ASP A 180 -22.29 -8.37 -3.59
N ASP A 181 -22.33 -9.20 -4.63
CA ASP A 181 -22.86 -10.56 -4.54
C ASP A 181 -21.82 -11.46 -3.85
N LEU A 182 -21.94 -11.57 -2.52
CA LEU A 182 -21.05 -12.36 -1.67
C LEU A 182 -20.99 -13.83 -2.11
N SER A 183 -22.11 -14.40 -2.54
CA SER A 183 -22.19 -15.81 -2.94
C SER A 183 -21.45 -16.06 -4.25
N ALA A 184 -21.61 -15.17 -5.22
CA ALA A 184 -20.89 -15.24 -6.49
C ALA A 184 -19.38 -15.06 -6.30
N LEU A 185 -18.95 -14.08 -5.50
CA LEU A 185 -17.52 -13.86 -5.20
C LEU A 185 -16.90 -15.04 -4.46
N PHE A 186 -17.59 -15.57 -3.45
CA PHE A 186 -17.15 -16.74 -2.70
C PHE A 186 -17.01 -17.97 -3.60
N THR A 187 -18.01 -18.21 -4.47
CA THR A 187 -17.99 -19.31 -5.44
C THR A 187 -16.86 -19.18 -6.44
N ALA A 188 -16.60 -17.96 -6.93
CA ALA A 188 -15.49 -17.70 -7.84
C ALA A 188 -14.15 -17.99 -7.15
N LEU A 189 -13.91 -17.42 -5.96
CA LEU A 189 -12.66 -17.59 -5.22
C LEU A 189 -12.35 -19.04 -4.86
N THR A 190 -13.35 -19.80 -4.42
CA THR A 190 -13.13 -21.16 -3.91
C THR A 190 -12.82 -22.20 -5.00
N ARG A 191 -12.97 -21.83 -6.28
CA ARG A 191 -12.57 -22.66 -7.43
C ARG A 191 -11.09 -22.47 -7.80
N GLU A 192 -10.48 -21.39 -7.35
CA GLU A 192 -9.12 -21.01 -7.72
C GLU A 192 -8.09 -21.76 -6.87
N THR A 193 -6.97 -22.13 -7.50
CA THR A 193 -5.86 -22.85 -6.83
C THR A 193 -4.75 -21.92 -6.33
N GLY A 194 -4.83 -20.63 -6.65
CA GLY A 194 -3.74 -19.68 -6.42
C GLY A 194 -2.66 -19.74 -7.50
N ASP A 195 -1.80 -18.73 -7.48
CA ASP A 195 -0.56 -18.67 -8.25
C ASP A 195 0.57 -18.03 -7.41
N ALA A 196 1.70 -17.69 -8.05
CA ALA A 196 2.83 -17.08 -7.35
C ALA A 196 2.52 -15.66 -6.82
N VAL A 197 1.62 -14.92 -7.47
CA VAL A 197 1.28 -13.54 -7.09
C VAL A 197 0.11 -13.51 -6.09
N THR A 198 -0.77 -14.51 -6.17
CA THR A 198 -1.99 -14.64 -5.36
C THR A 198 -2.03 -16.07 -4.79
N PRO A 199 -1.30 -16.34 -3.70
CA PRO A 199 -1.18 -17.69 -3.16
C PRO A 199 -2.52 -18.21 -2.62
N LEU A 200 -2.68 -19.54 -2.62
CA LEU A 200 -3.91 -20.20 -2.14
C LEU A 200 -4.29 -19.81 -0.71
N ALA A 201 -3.31 -19.57 0.16
CA ALA A 201 -3.56 -19.11 1.53
C ALA A 201 -4.32 -17.78 1.55
N GLU A 202 -3.98 -16.86 0.66
CA GLU A 202 -4.64 -15.56 0.54
C GLU A 202 -6.08 -15.71 0.04
N LEU A 203 -6.29 -16.53 -0.99
CA LEU A 203 -7.64 -16.82 -1.50
C LEU A 203 -8.55 -17.42 -0.42
N ARG A 204 -8.00 -18.33 0.40
CA ARG A 204 -8.72 -18.91 1.54
C ARG A 204 -9.04 -17.85 2.60
N ALA A 205 -8.10 -16.95 2.89
CA ALA A 205 -8.34 -15.87 3.84
C ALA A 205 -9.45 -14.92 3.36
N ALA A 206 -9.41 -14.51 2.09
CA ALA A 206 -10.45 -13.68 1.48
C ALA A 206 -11.81 -14.38 1.48
N ALA A 207 -11.87 -15.67 1.11
CA ALA A 207 -13.09 -16.48 1.18
C ALA A 207 -13.65 -16.60 2.61
N GLY A 208 -12.76 -16.74 3.61
CA GLY A 208 -13.16 -16.73 5.02
C GLY A 208 -13.75 -15.38 5.47
N GLY A 209 -13.20 -14.27 4.98
CA GLY A 209 -13.76 -12.94 5.18
C GLY A 209 -15.15 -12.77 4.57
N LEU A 210 -15.37 -13.28 3.35
CA LEU A 210 -16.69 -13.29 2.70
C LEU A 210 -17.71 -14.14 3.47
N ALA A 211 -17.31 -15.34 3.92
CA ALA A 211 -18.18 -16.19 4.73
C ALA A 211 -18.54 -15.54 6.06
N LEU A 212 -17.59 -14.86 6.71
CA LEU A 212 -17.84 -14.09 7.93
C LEU A 212 -18.85 -12.96 7.67
N ALA A 213 -18.68 -12.21 6.57
CA ALA A 213 -19.61 -11.14 6.17
C ALA A 213 -21.03 -11.69 5.87
N ALA A 214 -21.12 -12.89 5.31
CA ALA A 214 -22.39 -13.59 5.09
C ALA A 214 -22.99 -14.22 6.37
N GLY A 215 -22.28 -14.18 7.49
CA GLY A 215 -22.69 -14.77 8.76
C GLY A 215 -22.51 -16.28 8.87
N ASP A 216 -21.85 -16.92 7.90
CA ASP A 216 -21.49 -18.33 7.97
C ASP A 216 -20.19 -18.52 8.77
N LEU A 217 -20.33 -18.54 10.10
CA LEU A 217 -19.19 -18.68 11.01
C LEU A 217 -18.47 -20.04 10.85
N GLY A 218 -19.19 -21.08 10.44
CA GLY A 218 -18.61 -22.42 10.24
C GLY A 218 -17.63 -22.40 9.06
N GLU A 219 -18.12 -21.94 7.91
CA GLU A 219 -17.30 -21.84 6.70
C GLU A 219 -16.16 -20.81 6.88
N ALA A 220 -16.45 -19.66 7.52
CA ALA A 220 -15.44 -18.66 7.83
C ALA A 220 -14.27 -19.26 8.63
N ARG A 221 -14.58 -20.00 9.69
CA ARG A 221 -13.58 -20.70 10.50
C ARG A 221 -12.76 -21.68 9.66
N THR A 222 -13.43 -22.57 8.93
CA THR A 222 -12.74 -23.60 8.12
C THR A 222 -11.76 -22.96 7.13
N ARG A 223 -12.17 -21.89 6.45
CA ARG A 223 -11.32 -21.20 5.48
C ARG A 223 -10.16 -20.46 6.13
N LEU A 224 -10.39 -19.74 7.23
CA LEU A 224 -9.35 -18.99 7.94
C LEU A 224 -8.33 -19.92 8.60
N GLU A 225 -8.77 -21.03 9.21
CA GLU A 225 -7.86 -22.04 9.73
C GLU A 225 -7.05 -22.67 8.59
N ALA A 226 -7.67 -23.03 7.47
CA ALA A 226 -6.95 -23.55 6.30
C ALA A 226 -5.99 -22.53 5.66
N ALA A 227 -6.27 -21.24 5.76
CA ALA A 227 -5.36 -20.17 5.37
C ALA A 227 -4.14 -20.11 6.31
N ALA A 228 -4.38 -20.09 7.63
CA ALA A 228 -3.33 -20.06 8.64
C ALA A 228 -2.35 -21.25 8.51
N HIS A 229 -2.86 -22.46 8.28
CA HIS A 229 -2.04 -23.65 8.08
C HIS A 229 -1.27 -23.65 6.75
N ALA A 230 -1.69 -22.85 5.78
CA ALA A 230 -1.06 -22.78 4.45
C ALA A 230 -0.01 -21.67 4.34
N LEU A 231 0.16 -20.83 5.37
CA LEU A 231 1.22 -19.83 5.43
C LEU A 231 2.59 -20.52 5.37
N ARG A 232 3.49 -19.98 4.54
CA ARG A 232 4.84 -20.51 4.34
C ARG A 232 5.85 -19.47 4.80
N GLY A 233 6.38 -19.65 6.01
CA GLY A 233 7.25 -18.64 6.62
C GLY A 233 6.51 -17.32 6.81
N ASP A 234 7.17 -16.22 6.48
CA ASP A 234 6.69 -14.86 6.71
C ASP A 234 6.01 -14.24 5.47
N GLU A 235 5.64 -15.02 4.45
CA GLU A 235 5.09 -14.50 3.20
C GLU A 235 3.69 -15.07 2.87
N PRO A 236 2.73 -14.23 2.41
CA PRO A 236 2.77 -12.77 2.45
C PRO A 236 2.74 -12.24 3.89
N ARG A 237 3.59 -11.26 4.22
CA ARG A 237 3.81 -10.80 5.61
C ARG A 237 2.55 -10.25 6.27
N SER A 238 1.65 -9.61 5.52
CA SER A 238 0.40 -9.08 6.09
C SER A 238 -0.63 -10.16 6.40
N LEU A 239 -0.55 -11.30 5.71
CA LEU A 239 -1.62 -12.30 5.69
C LEU A 239 -1.80 -12.98 7.05
N ALA A 240 -0.72 -13.24 7.77
CA ALA A 240 -0.80 -13.81 9.12
C ALA A 240 -1.63 -12.93 10.07
N GLY A 241 -1.37 -11.62 10.08
CA GLY A 241 -2.12 -10.67 10.88
C GLY A 241 -3.60 -10.61 10.49
N LEU A 242 -3.89 -10.53 9.20
CA LEU A 242 -5.27 -10.49 8.68
C LEU A 242 -6.06 -11.75 9.02
N VAL A 243 -5.46 -12.93 8.80
CA VAL A 243 -6.09 -14.22 9.09
C VAL A 243 -6.37 -14.37 10.59
N LEU A 244 -5.39 -14.07 11.44
CA LEU A 244 -5.55 -14.18 12.89
C LEU A 244 -6.59 -13.18 13.41
N ALA A 245 -6.56 -11.93 12.97
CA ALA A 245 -7.55 -10.93 13.38
C ALA A 245 -8.98 -11.39 13.05
N ARG A 246 -9.22 -11.87 11.82
CA ARG A 246 -10.54 -12.41 11.40
C ARG A 246 -10.92 -13.69 12.15
N LEU A 247 -9.97 -14.59 12.41
CA LEU A 247 -10.23 -15.80 13.18
C LEU A 247 -10.59 -15.49 14.63
N GLY A 248 -10.03 -14.42 15.22
CA GLY A 248 -10.44 -13.90 16.51
C GLY A 248 -11.90 -13.47 16.52
N GLN A 249 -12.34 -12.73 15.50
CA GLN A 249 -13.74 -12.29 15.37
C GLN A 249 -14.69 -13.47 15.26
N VAL A 250 -14.36 -14.46 14.42
CA VAL A 250 -15.15 -15.70 14.29
C VAL A 250 -15.27 -16.41 15.64
N ARG A 251 -14.18 -16.51 16.40
CA ARG A 251 -14.18 -17.14 17.73
C ARG A 251 -15.05 -16.39 18.74
N ASP A 252 -14.98 -15.06 18.78
CA ASP A 252 -15.87 -14.26 19.62
C ASP A 252 -17.34 -14.53 19.28
N MET A 253 -17.68 -14.51 17.99
CA MET A 253 -19.05 -14.74 17.51
C MET A 253 -19.53 -16.18 17.72
N GLN A 254 -18.62 -17.14 17.87
CA GLN A 254 -18.90 -18.52 18.27
C GLN A 254 -18.94 -18.73 19.80
N GLY A 255 -18.71 -17.69 20.60
CA GLY A 255 -18.67 -17.77 22.06
C GLY A 255 -17.36 -18.32 22.62
N GLU A 256 -16.32 -18.49 21.80
CA GLU A 256 -15.00 -18.99 22.17
C GLU A 256 -14.07 -17.86 22.68
N ARG A 257 -14.54 -17.06 23.65
CA ARG A 257 -13.89 -15.81 24.07
C ARG A 257 -12.42 -15.99 24.46
N ASP A 258 -12.10 -17.01 25.24
CA ASP A 258 -10.72 -17.26 25.67
C ASP A 258 -9.78 -17.54 24.50
N LEU A 259 -10.27 -18.23 23.47
CA LEU A 259 -9.51 -18.49 22.26
C LEU A 259 -9.38 -17.23 21.42
N ALA A 260 -10.43 -16.41 21.31
CA ALA A 260 -10.40 -15.13 20.61
C ALA A 260 -9.36 -14.17 21.21
N LEU A 261 -9.36 -14.00 22.54
CA LEU A 261 -8.39 -13.18 23.26
C LEU A 261 -6.94 -13.62 23.01
N ARG A 262 -6.69 -14.94 22.99
CA ARG A 262 -5.36 -15.47 22.63
C ARG A 262 -4.99 -15.15 21.18
N THR A 263 -5.95 -15.26 20.25
CA THR A 263 -5.72 -14.91 18.85
C THR A 263 -5.36 -13.43 18.68
N TYR A 264 -6.08 -12.51 19.33
CA TYR A 264 -5.79 -11.08 19.23
C TYR A 264 -4.43 -10.73 19.81
N ARG A 265 -4.05 -11.32 20.95
CA ARG A 265 -2.69 -11.17 21.50
C ARG A 265 -1.62 -11.69 20.55
N ALA A 266 -1.90 -12.78 19.82
CA ALA A 266 -0.99 -13.30 18.82
C ALA A 266 -0.78 -12.31 17.66
N VAL A 267 -1.84 -11.62 17.20
CA VAL A 267 -1.71 -10.55 16.18
C VAL A 267 -0.74 -9.46 16.65
N LEU A 268 -0.89 -8.99 17.89
CA LEU A 268 -0.02 -7.95 18.47
C LEU A 268 1.42 -8.41 18.71
N ALA A 269 1.68 -9.71 18.69
CA ALA A 269 3.00 -10.30 18.88
C ALA A 269 3.73 -10.63 17.56
N LEU A 270 3.07 -10.46 16.41
CA LEU A 270 3.70 -10.69 15.11
C LEU A 270 4.81 -9.65 14.85
N ALA A 271 5.85 -10.08 14.13
CA ALA A 271 6.91 -9.17 13.67
C ALA A 271 6.36 -8.05 12.77
N TYR A 272 5.28 -8.35 12.03
CA TYR A 272 4.49 -7.36 11.30
C TYR A 272 3.03 -7.81 11.20
N ALA A 273 2.12 -6.85 11.30
CA ALA A 273 0.71 -6.98 10.95
C ALA A 273 0.22 -5.63 10.40
N PRO A 274 -0.66 -5.60 9.38
CA PRO A 274 -1.18 -4.35 8.84
C PRO A 274 -2.06 -3.64 9.88
N GLU A 275 -2.17 -2.30 9.78
CA GLU A 275 -2.85 -1.52 10.84
C GLU A 275 -4.29 -1.98 11.08
N VAL A 276 -5.04 -2.32 10.02
CA VAL A 276 -6.41 -2.86 10.14
C VAL A 276 -6.49 -4.13 11.00
N ALA A 277 -5.46 -4.99 10.97
CA ALA A 277 -5.41 -6.19 11.80
C ALA A 277 -5.06 -5.83 13.25
N LEU A 278 -4.14 -4.88 13.46
CA LEU A 278 -3.76 -4.38 14.78
C LEU A 278 -4.96 -3.70 15.48
N GLU A 279 -5.67 -2.82 14.77
CA GLU A 279 -6.89 -2.17 15.25
C GLU A 279 -7.97 -3.20 15.59
N THR A 280 -8.21 -4.16 14.70
CA THR A 280 -9.18 -5.25 14.95
C THR A 280 -8.82 -6.03 16.21
N ALA A 281 -7.55 -6.36 16.40
CA ALA A 281 -7.08 -7.10 17.58
C ALA A 281 -7.21 -6.28 18.86
N ARG A 282 -6.84 -4.98 18.85
CA ARG A 282 -7.01 -4.07 19.98
C ARG A 282 -8.49 -3.96 20.37
N ASN A 283 -9.36 -3.69 19.41
CA ASN A 283 -10.81 -3.61 19.63
C ASN A 283 -11.37 -4.92 20.20
N GLY A 284 -10.94 -6.06 19.65
CA GLY A 284 -11.36 -7.39 20.11
C GLY A 284 -10.91 -7.72 21.54
N LEU A 285 -9.77 -7.20 22.00
CA LEU A 285 -9.31 -7.36 23.38
C LEU A 285 -10.18 -6.58 24.37
N GLU A 286 -10.66 -5.42 23.96
CA GLU A 286 -11.52 -4.56 24.78
C GLU A 286 -12.97 -5.07 24.80
N THR A 287 -13.53 -5.32 23.61
CA THR A 287 -14.95 -5.68 23.42
C THR A 287 -15.06 -6.90 22.51
N PRO A 288 -15.83 -7.94 22.89
CA PRO A 288 -16.06 -9.08 22.01
C PRO A 288 -16.88 -8.69 20.78
N PHE A 289 -16.52 -9.23 19.62
CA PHE A 289 -17.32 -9.07 18.40
C PHE A 289 -18.58 -9.96 18.43
N GLY A 290 -19.68 -9.47 17.86
CA GLY A 290 -20.97 -10.18 17.80
C GLY A 290 -21.78 -9.78 16.56
N PHE A 291 -22.86 -10.50 16.27
CA PHE A 291 -23.85 -10.06 15.29
C PHE A 291 -24.69 -8.93 15.91
N GLY A 292 -24.32 -7.68 15.66
CA GLY A 292 -25.02 -6.48 16.15
C GLY A 292 -24.14 -5.63 17.05
N GLY A 293 -23.45 -4.67 16.44
CA GLY A 293 -22.52 -3.73 17.07
C GLY A 293 -21.53 -3.22 16.03
#